data_AF-A0A2J6WTM2-F1
#
_entry.id   AF-A0A2J6WTM2-F1
#
_cell.length_a   1.000
_cell.length_b   1.000
_cell.length_c   1.000
_cell.angle_alpha   90.00
_cell.angle_beta   90.00
_cell.angle_gamma   90.00
#
_symmetry.space_group_name_H-M   'P 1'
#
loop_
_entity.id
_entity.type
_entity.pdbx_description
1 polymer ?
#
loop_
_entity_poly.entity_id
_entity_poly.type
_entity_poly.pdbx_seq_one_letter_code
_entity_poly.pdbx_strand_id
1 'polypeptide(L)'
;MSLKKKTVDIFEAINLAMRPSDENFSILLSYFFVWFKPVWLKTAIKDWTSPREVLQNYVTGTYSILTKKILQLWWEPWLNDFLSDANKVYNYLSKDPELKKLLDTAEGRKYLNYAVKEIYDWAYEIASS
;
A
#
# COMPACT_ATOMS: atom_id res chain seq x y z
N MET A 1 16.83 21.70 -0.97
CA MET A 1 15.96 21.11 -2.01
C MET A 1 14.61 20.85 -1.37
N SER A 2 13.63 21.70 -1.66
CA SER A 2 12.32 21.71 -0.98
C SER A 2 11.45 20.58 -1.55
N LEU A 3 11.20 19.54 -0.75
CA LEU A 3 10.13 18.57 -1.00
C LEU A 3 8.79 19.28 -0.79
N LYS A 4 8.39 20.11 -1.76
CA LYS A 4 6.99 20.48 -1.91
C LYS A 4 6.24 19.18 -2.13
N LYS A 5 5.47 18.76 -1.13
CA LYS A 5 4.39 17.78 -1.26
C LYS A 5 3.56 18.19 -2.47
N LYS A 6 3.86 17.65 -3.64
CA LYS A 6 2.92 17.65 -4.77
C LYS A 6 1.82 16.72 -4.32
N THR A 7 0.72 17.30 -3.88
CA THR A 7 -0.55 16.60 -3.85
C THR A 7 -0.84 16.22 -5.30
N VAL A 8 -0.49 15.01 -5.70
CA VAL A 8 -0.77 14.51 -7.05
C VAL A 8 -2.29 14.36 -7.13
N ASP A 9 -2.90 15.04 -8.10
CA ASP A 9 -4.33 14.88 -8.40
C ASP A 9 -4.61 13.40 -8.66
N ILE A 10 -5.70 12.85 -8.14
CA ILE A 10 -6.04 11.45 -8.31
C ILE A 10 -6.08 11.07 -9.80
N PHE A 11 -6.49 11.98 -10.69
CA PHE A 11 -6.46 11.76 -12.14
C PHE A 11 -5.05 11.74 -12.73
N GLU A 12 -4.14 12.57 -12.23
CA GLU A 12 -2.74 12.58 -12.66
C GLU A 12 -2.05 11.28 -12.21
N ALA A 13 -2.31 10.84 -10.98
CA ALA A 13 -1.82 9.56 -10.49
C ALA A 13 -2.40 8.36 -11.21
N ILE A 14 -3.68 8.42 -11.61
CA ILE A 14 -4.29 7.37 -12.43
C ILE A 14 -3.62 7.32 -13.81
N ASN A 15 -3.39 8.47 -14.44
CA ASN A 15 -2.70 8.52 -15.73
C ASN A 15 -1.24 8.04 -15.64
N LEU A 16 -0.55 8.34 -14.54
CA LEU A 16 0.80 7.85 -14.27
C LEU A 16 0.81 6.35 -13.93
N ALA A 17 -0.17 5.88 -13.16
CA ALA A 17 -0.37 4.47 -12.88
C ALA A 17 -0.71 3.69 -14.15
N MET A 18 -1.29 4.29 -15.18
CA MET A 18 -1.48 3.63 -16.48
C MET A 18 -0.19 3.54 -17.32
N ARG A 19 0.95 4.06 -16.84
CA ARG A 19 2.26 4.06 -17.52
C ARG A 19 3.33 3.41 -16.62
N PRO A 20 3.46 2.08 -16.64
CA PRO A 20 4.31 1.41 -15.67
C PRO A 20 5.79 1.70 -15.90
N SER A 21 6.47 2.18 -14.85
CA SER A 21 7.90 2.46 -14.80
C SER A 21 8.38 2.44 -13.35
N ASP A 22 9.68 2.24 -13.13
CA ASP A 22 10.27 2.26 -11.79
C ASP A 22 10.02 3.61 -11.07
N GLU A 23 10.07 4.72 -11.81
CA GLU A 23 9.81 6.06 -11.27
C GLU A 23 8.37 6.20 -10.76
N ASN A 24 7.41 5.68 -11.53
CA ASN A 24 5.99 5.77 -11.23
C ASN A 24 5.54 4.77 -10.14
N PHE A 25 6.32 3.72 -9.86
CA PHE A 25 5.99 2.76 -8.81
C PHE A 25 5.90 3.41 -7.42
N SER A 26 6.79 4.37 -7.13
CA SER A 26 6.76 5.10 -5.86
C SER A 26 5.47 5.90 -5.65
N ILE A 27 4.92 6.44 -6.74
CA ILE A 27 3.64 7.17 -6.74
C ILE A 27 2.52 6.17 -6.46
N LEU A 28 2.49 5.03 -7.16
CA LEU A 28 1.52 3.95 -6.92
C LEU A 28 1.49 3.51 -5.45
N LEU A 29 2.66 3.25 -4.85
CA LEU A 29 2.76 2.82 -3.46
C LEU A 29 2.15 3.84 -2.50
N SER A 30 2.24 5.14 -2.78
CA SER A 30 1.62 6.17 -1.95
C SER A 30 0.08 6.10 -1.94
N TYR A 31 -0.54 5.66 -3.04
CA TYR A 31 -1.98 5.43 -3.11
C TYR A 31 -2.37 4.12 -2.45
N PHE A 32 -1.59 3.07 -2.70
CA PHE A 32 -1.89 1.73 -2.19
C PHE A 32 -1.75 1.63 -0.66
N PHE A 33 -0.76 2.34 -0.11
CA PHE A 33 -0.48 2.40 1.33
C PHE A 33 -1.00 3.69 1.99
N VAL A 34 -1.93 4.41 1.37
CA VAL A 34 -2.50 5.67 1.91
C VAL A 34 -3.13 5.50 3.30
N TRP A 35 -3.51 4.27 3.65
CA TRP A 35 -4.09 3.91 4.94
C TRP A 35 -3.04 3.63 6.04
N PHE A 36 -1.76 3.52 5.69
CA PHE A 36 -0.65 3.51 6.66
C PHE A 36 -0.30 4.92 7.12
N LYS A 37 -1.28 5.70 7.58
CA LYS A 37 -1.01 6.92 8.35
C LYS A 37 -0.61 6.52 9.78
N PRO A 38 0.31 7.23 10.45
CA PRO A 38 0.75 6.85 11.79
C PRO A 38 -0.39 6.63 12.79
N VAL A 39 -1.38 7.53 12.79
CA VAL A 39 -2.57 7.42 13.67
C VAL A 39 -3.37 6.15 13.37
N TRP A 40 -3.61 5.85 12.10
CA TRP A 40 -4.40 4.69 11.69
C TRP A 40 -3.66 3.39 11.93
N LEU A 41 -2.35 3.35 11.61
CA LEU A 41 -1.50 2.19 11.89
C LEU A 41 -1.45 1.89 13.40
N LYS A 42 -1.31 2.93 14.24
CA LYS A 42 -1.31 2.76 15.70
C LYS A 42 -2.60 2.12 16.20
N THR A 43 -3.76 2.61 15.74
CA THR A 43 -5.06 2.04 16.08
C THR A 43 -5.17 0.61 15.57
N ALA A 44 -4.76 0.36 14.32
CA ALA A 44 -4.88 -0.95 13.70
C ALA A 44 -4.01 -2.01 14.40
N ILE A 45 -2.79 -1.66 14.83
CA ILE A 45 -1.93 -2.53 15.65
C ILE A 45 -2.59 -2.85 16.99
N LYS A 46 -3.14 -1.83 17.67
CA LYS A 46 -3.76 -1.97 18.98
C LYS A 46 -5.01 -2.87 18.93
N ASP A 47 -5.86 -2.64 17.94
CA ASP A 47 -7.17 -3.27 17.84
C ASP A 47 -7.16 -4.51 16.93
N TRP A 48 -5.99 -4.90 16.39
CA TRP A 48 -5.83 -5.99 15.42
C TRP A 48 -6.81 -5.90 14.25
N THR A 49 -7.02 -4.69 13.75
CA THR A 49 -7.94 -4.43 12.63
C THR A 49 -7.54 -5.23 11.40
N SER A 50 -8.51 -5.82 10.70
CA SER A 50 -8.24 -6.56 9.47
C SER A 50 -7.77 -5.61 8.34
N PRO A 51 -6.54 -5.77 7.82
CA PRO A 51 -6.00 -4.98 6.71
C PRO A 51 -6.85 -5.15 5.44
N ARG A 52 -7.33 -6.37 5.21
CA ARG A 52 -8.18 -6.72 4.08
C ARG A 52 -9.53 -6.02 4.14
N GLU A 53 -10.18 -5.97 5.31
CA GLU A 53 -11.45 -5.26 5.46
C GLU A 53 -11.27 -3.74 5.24
N VAL A 54 -10.19 -3.16 5.76
CA VAL A 54 -9.87 -1.75 5.54
C VAL A 54 -9.70 -1.46 4.05
N LEU A 55 -8.95 -2.29 3.33
CA LEU A 55 -8.75 -2.18 1.89
C LEU A 55 -10.06 -2.33 1.11
N GLN A 56 -10.86 -3.33 1.42
CA GLN A 56 -12.14 -3.58 0.74
C GLN A 56 -13.12 -2.41 0.94
N ASN A 57 -13.16 -1.83 2.15
CA ASN A 57 -13.99 -0.65 2.42
C ASN A 57 -13.49 0.60 1.69
N TYR A 58 -12.17 0.74 1.53
CA TYR A 58 -11.57 1.84 0.79
C TYR A 58 -11.80 1.73 -0.73
N VAL A 59 -11.81 0.49 -1.25
CA VAL A 59 -11.96 0.19 -2.67
C VAL A 59 -13.41 -0.21 -2.97
N THR A 60 -14.31 0.76 -2.95
CA THR A 60 -15.74 0.56 -3.28
C THR A 60 -16.19 1.37 -4.50
N GLY A 61 -17.26 0.92 -5.17
CA GLY A 61 -17.85 1.62 -6.31
C GLY A 61 -16.93 1.73 -7.54
N THR A 62 -16.86 2.91 -8.16
CA THR A 62 -16.05 3.20 -9.36
C THR A 62 -14.55 2.91 -9.15
N TYR A 63 -14.06 3.00 -7.91
CA TYR A 63 -12.68 2.70 -7.58
C TYR A 63 -12.35 1.21 -7.74
N SER A 64 -13.33 0.30 -7.70
CA SER A 64 -13.08 -1.15 -7.83
C SER A 64 -12.54 -1.56 -9.20
N ILE A 65 -13.14 -1.05 -10.30
CA ILE A 65 -12.73 -1.36 -11.68
C ILE A 65 -11.33 -0.81 -11.94
N LEU A 66 -11.06 0.41 -11.48
CA LEU A 66 -9.79 1.07 -11.65
C LEU A 66 -8.69 0.40 -10.83
N THR A 67 -8.95 0.09 -9.55
CA THR A 67 -8.02 -0.65 -8.71
C THR A 67 -7.70 -2.01 -9.30
N LYS A 68 -8.69 -2.72 -9.86
CA LYS A 68 -8.45 -3.99 -10.57
C LYS A 68 -7.48 -3.80 -11.73
N LYS A 69 -7.71 -2.82 -12.61
CA LYS A 69 -6.80 -2.55 -13.75
C LYS A 69 -5.39 -2.18 -13.30
N ILE A 70 -5.28 -1.36 -12.26
CA ILE A 70 -3.99 -0.98 -11.68
C ILE A 70 -3.29 -2.21 -11.10
N LEU A 71 -3.98 -3.03 -10.31
CA LEU A 71 -3.41 -4.25 -9.76
C LEU A 71 -2.94 -5.19 -10.88
N GLN A 72 -3.76 -5.46 -11.89
CA GLN A 72 -3.38 -6.28 -13.05
C GLN A 72 -2.14 -5.75 -13.78
N LEU A 73 -2.09 -4.44 -14.02
CA LEU A 73 -0.99 -3.82 -14.77
C LEU A 73 0.33 -3.81 -14.00
N TRP A 74 0.28 -3.68 -12.67
CA TRP A 74 1.46 -3.57 -11.82
C TRP A 74 1.82 -4.85 -11.08
N TRP A 75 1.00 -5.91 -11.19
CA TRP A 75 1.17 -7.16 -10.45
C TRP A 75 2.54 -7.79 -10.71
N GLU A 76 2.74 -8.26 -11.94
CA GLU A 76 3.95 -8.98 -12.34
C GLU A 76 5.22 -8.14 -12.21
N PRO A 77 5.28 -6.88 -12.70
CA PRO A 77 6.57 -6.23 -12.78
C PRO A 77 7.04 -5.60 -11.47
N TRP A 78 6.14 -5.35 -10.48
CA TRP A 78 6.55 -4.76 -9.20
C TRP A 78 5.79 -5.26 -7.96
N LEU A 79 4.45 -5.34 -8.00
CA LEU A 79 3.67 -5.57 -6.77
C LEU A 79 3.89 -6.97 -6.19
N ASN A 80 3.98 -8.00 -7.03
CA ASN A 80 4.21 -9.38 -6.60
C ASN A 80 5.56 -9.48 -5.84
N ASP A 81 6.62 -8.92 -6.40
CA ASP A 81 7.95 -8.89 -5.78
C ASP A 81 8.01 -8.01 -4.51
N PHE A 82 7.29 -6.89 -4.50
CA PHE A 82 7.28 -5.96 -3.37
C PHE A 82 6.47 -6.49 -2.18
N LEU A 83 5.28 -7.06 -2.43
CA LEU A 83 4.36 -7.55 -1.41
C LEU A 83 4.70 -8.96 -0.92
N SER A 84 5.50 -9.73 -1.65
CA SER A 84 5.97 -11.05 -1.19
C SER A 84 7.05 -10.97 -0.09
N ASP A 85 7.62 -9.79 0.17
CA ASP A 85 8.63 -9.57 1.21
C ASP A 85 8.25 -8.43 2.14
N ALA A 86 7.85 -8.79 3.37
CA ALA A 86 7.51 -7.82 4.40
C ALA A 86 8.67 -6.86 4.76
N ASN A 87 9.93 -7.23 4.52
CA ASN A 87 11.06 -6.33 4.73
C ASN A 87 11.09 -5.20 3.70
N LYS A 88 10.69 -5.43 2.44
CA LYS A 88 10.57 -4.37 1.43
C LYS A 88 9.49 -3.37 1.82
N VAL A 89 8.35 -3.88 2.29
CA VAL A 89 7.25 -3.04 2.81
C VAL A 89 7.70 -2.25 4.04
N TYR A 90 8.39 -2.89 4.99
CA TYR A 90 9.00 -2.20 6.13
C TYR A 90 9.97 -1.09 5.70
N ASN A 91 10.89 -1.38 4.78
CA ASN A 91 11.88 -0.42 4.30
C ASN A 91 11.24 0.77 3.58
N TYR A 92 10.10 0.55 2.92
CA TYR A 92 9.31 1.63 2.33
C TYR A 92 8.62 2.49 3.41
N LEU A 93 7.87 1.86 4.33
CA LEU A 93 7.09 2.56 5.36
C LEU A 93 7.97 3.27 6.40
N SER A 94 9.11 2.67 6.76
CA SER A 94 10.05 3.19 7.76
C SER A 94 10.82 4.45 7.32
N LYS A 95 10.65 4.87 6.06
CA LYS A 95 11.06 6.21 5.61
C LYS A 95 10.33 7.32 6.37
N ASP A 96 9.12 7.05 6.86
CA ASP A 96 8.43 7.90 7.83
C ASP A 96 8.88 7.52 9.26
N PRO A 97 9.53 8.44 10.01
CA PRO A 97 9.99 8.17 11.36
C PRO A 97 8.88 7.78 12.35
N GLU A 98 7.64 8.25 12.15
CA GLU A 98 6.52 7.90 13.03
C GLU A 98 6.05 6.47 12.77
N LEU A 99 5.97 6.06 11.51
CA LEU A 99 5.68 4.67 11.15
C LEU A 99 6.79 3.74 11.63
N LYS A 100 8.06 4.14 11.46
CA LYS A 100 9.21 3.36 11.94
C LYS A 100 9.10 3.06 13.44
N LYS A 101 8.76 4.05 14.26
CA LYS A 101 8.58 3.84 15.72
C LYS A 101 7.51 2.81 16.05
N LEU A 102 6.41 2.80 15.31
CA LEU A 102 5.32 1.83 15.50
C LEU A 102 5.76 0.42 15.06
N LEU A 103 6.41 0.33 13.90
CA LEU A 103 6.86 -0.91 13.29
C LEU A 103 8.09 -1.53 13.97
N ASP A 104 8.88 -0.77 14.73
CA ASP A 104 10.04 -1.30 15.46
C ASP A 104 9.68 -2.01 16.77
N THR A 105 8.39 -2.07 17.13
CA THR A 105 7.89 -2.85 18.25
C THR A 105 7.64 -4.32 17.86
N ALA A 106 7.64 -5.23 18.83
CA ALA A 106 7.32 -6.63 18.58
C ALA A 106 5.89 -6.81 18.00
N GLU A 107 4.93 -6.03 18.50
CA GLU A 107 3.55 -6.02 18.02
C GLU A 107 3.44 -5.43 16.62
N GLY A 108 4.10 -4.30 16.37
CA GLY A 108 4.14 -3.67 15.05
C GLY A 108 4.74 -4.57 13.97
N ARG A 109 5.80 -5.33 14.28
CA ARG A 109 6.37 -6.33 13.35
C ARG A 109 5.42 -7.49 13.08
N LYS A 110 4.73 -8.00 14.11
CA LYS A 110 3.72 -9.06 13.94
C LYS A 110 2.57 -8.58 13.06
N TYR A 111 2.06 -7.39 13.35
CA TYR A 111 0.98 -6.78 12.58
C TYR A 111 1.41 -6.49 11.14
N LEU A 112 2.63 -6.02 10.90
CA LEU A 112 3.14 -5.80 9.55
C LEU A 112 3.16 -7.10 8.73
N ASN A 113 3.67 -8.19 9.29
CA ASN A 113 3.69 -9.48 8.59
C ASN A 113 2.27 -9.96 8.26
N TYR A 114 1.35 -9.84 9.21
CA TYR A 114 -0.07 -10.12 9.00
C TYR A 114 -0.65 -9.26 7.88
N ALA A 115 -0.41 -7.94 7.92
CA ALA A 115 -0.90 -7.01 6.93
C ALA A 115 -0.34 -7.27 5.54
N VAL A 116 0.97 -7.46 5.40
CA VAL A 116 1.58 -7.73 4.10
C VAL A 116 0.99 -8.99 3.46
N LYS A 117 0.81 -10.07 4.24
CA LYS A 117 0.15 -11.29 3.75
C LYS A 117 -1.30 -11.02 3.29
N GLU A 118 -2.12 -10.40 4.13
CA GLU A 118 -3.53 -10.14 3.79
C GLU A 118 -3.69 -9.24 2.56
N ILE A 119 -2.82 -8.23 2.44
CA ILE A 119 -2.78 -7.32 1.30
C ILE A 119 -2.33 -8.07 0.04
N TYR A 120 -1.32 -8.94 0.14
CA TYR A 120 -0.84 -9.77 -0.96
C TYR A 120 -1.96 -10.68 -1.48
N ASP A 121 -2.59 -11.44 -0.58
CA ASP A 121 -3.64 -12.40 -0.92
C ASP A 121 -4.80 -11.68 -1.63
N TRP A 122 -5.26 -10.55 -1.07
CA TRP A 122 -6.31 -9.72 -1.67
C TRP A 122 -5.90 -9.15 -3.04
N ALA A 123 -4.68 -8.63 -3.16
CA ALA A 123 -4.20 -8.03 -4.41
C ALA A 123 -4.04 -9.08 -5.51
N TYR A 124 -3.54 -10.27 -5.17
CA TYR A 124 -3.40 -11.41 -6.08
C TYR A 124 -4.76 -11.90 -6.59
N GLU A 125 -5.73 -12.06 -5.70
CA GLU A 125 -7.11 -12.45 -6.06
C GLU A 125 -7.71 -11.49 -7.09
N ILE A 126 -7.54 -10.18 -6.88
CA ILE A 126 -8.05 -9.17 -7.81
C ILE A 126 -7.27 -9.17 -9.12
N ALA A 127 -5.94 -9.21 -9.06
CA ALA A 127 -5.08 -9.19 -10.23
C ALA A 127 -5.28 -10.42 -11.13
N SER A 128 -5.61 -11.58 -10.54
CA SER A 128 -5.78 -12.85 -11.26
C SER A 128 -7.21 -13.10 -11.74
N SER A 129 -8.17 -12.26 -11.35
CA SER A 129 -9.58 -12.31 -11.79
C SER A 129 -9.81 -11.55 -13.09
#